data_AF-A0A800MDB1-F1
#
_entry.id   AF-A0A800MDB1-F1
#
_cell.length_a   1.000
_cell.length_b   1.000
_cell.length_c   1.000
_cell.angle_alpha   90.00
_cell.angle_beta   90.00
_cell.angle_gamma   90.00
#
_symmetry.space_group_name_H-M   'P 1'
#
loop_
_entity.id
_entity.type
_entity.pdbx_description
1 polymer ?
#
loop_
_entity_poly.entity_id
_entity_poly.type
_entity_poly.pdbx_seq_one_letter_code
_entity_poly.pdbx_strand_id
1 'polypeptide(L)'
;MPETESIPDIKDIIPPPEIADSDSGVIIIICVSLATLLILSTFILFWIKSRKKSAQSEPVDPRKAALDHLHALKQRYIDLSAHEVAHETVTGLRLVIVHNFGLKSLNLTPEEFFTIYKEKIMQMFSNEDKERLLFILHGCDRLRFAPEKGDPSERLPLIEKTIHFVRHIPNEPLVSSTNNANSTTA
;
A
#
# COMPACT_ATOMS: atom_id res chain seq x y z
N MET A 1 -20.56 101.22 -35.29
CA MET A 1 -19.37 101.84 -34.68
C MET A 1 -18.66 100.77 -33.86
N PRO A 2 -17.32 100.70 -33.92
CA PRO A 2 -16.56 99.50 -33.65
C PRO A 2 -16.37 99.21 -32.16
N GLU A 3 -15.98 97.97 -31.94
CA GLU A 3 -16.01 97.18 -30.72
C GLU A 3 -14.80 97.50 -29.83
N THR A 4 -15.01 97.61 -28.52
CA THR A 4 -13.94 97.46 -27.54
C THR A 4 -13.83 95.98 -27.19
N GLU A 5 -12.92 95.27 -27.87
CA GLU A 5 -12.48 93.94 -27.48
C GLU A 5 -11.86 93.99 -26.07
N SER A 6 -12.57 93.43 -25.09
CA SER A 6 -12.01 93.14 -23.77
C SER A 6 -11.18 91.87 -23.87
N ILE A 7 -9.89 91.99 -23.55
CA ILE A 7 -8.91 90.89 -23.47
C ILE A 7 -9.49 89.70 -22.70
N PRO A 8 -9.39 88.45 -23.22
CA PRO A 8 -9.97 87.29 -22.57
C PRO A 8 -9.23 86.96 -21.26
N ASP A 9 -10.00 86.78 -20.20
CA ASP A 9 -9.56 86.36 -18.87
C ASP A 9 -8.90 84.97 -18.95
N ILE A 10 -7.58 84.94 -18.72
CA ILE A 10 -6.76 83.73 -18.81
C ILE A 10 -7.02 82.91 -17.56
N LYS A 11 -7.80 81.85 -17.73
CA LYS A 11 -8.12 80.88 -16.67
C LYS A 11 -6.85 80.15 -16.22
N ASP A 12 -6.54 80.22 -14.93
CA ASP A 12 -5.43 79.49 -14.32
C ASP A 12 -5.52 77.98 -14.64
N ILE A 13 -4.43 77.44 -15.16
CA ILE A 13 -4.31 76.04 -15.54
C ILE A 13 -4.12 75.24 -14.25
N ILE A 14 -5.10 74.39 -13.92
CA ILE A 14 -5.05 73.47 -12.78
C ILE A 14 -3.89 72.48 -13.04
N PRO A 15 -2.99 72.21 -12.06
CA PRO A 15 -1.94 71.22 -12.26
C PRO A 15 -2.55 69.83 -12.55
N PRO A 16 -1.88 69.00 -13.37
CA PRO A 16 -2.39 67.67 -13.69
C PRO A 16 -2.65 66.88 -12.40
N PRO A 17 -3.75 66.12 -12.31
CA PRO A 17 -3.99 65.26 -11.16
C PRO A 17 -2.82 64.27 -11.03
N GLU A 18 -2.18 64.26 -9.85
CA GLU A 18 -1.14 63.28 -9.53
C GLU A 18 -1.78 61.88 -9.55
N ILE A 19 -1.52 61.15 -10.61
CA ILE A 19 -1.97 59.77 -10.76
C ILE A 19 -1.10 58.94 -9.83
N ALA A 20 -1.70 58.31 -8.82
CA ALA A 20 -0.99 57.47 -7.87
C ALA A 20 -0.20 56.38 -8.63
N ASP A 21 1.12 56.39 -8.47
CA ASP A 21 2.01 55.39 -9.05
C ASP A 21 1.65 54.04 -8.44
N SER A 22 1.28 53.08 -9.28
CA SER A 22 0.89 51.74 -8.83
C SER A 22 2.08 51.15 -8.10
N ASP A 23 1.94 50.87 -6.80
CA ASP A 23 3.02 50.41 -5.92
C ASP A 23 3.57 49.08 -6.45
N SER A 24 4.57 49.20 -7.31
CA SER A 24 5.23 48.09 -7.99
C SER A 24 5.79 47.07 -7.00
N GLY A 25 6.05 47.49 -5.76
CA GLY A 25 6.40 46.61 -4.65
C GLY A 25 5.32 45.59 -4.32
N VAL A 26 4.05 46.00 -4.30
CA VAL A 26 2.91 45.10 -4.03
C VAL A 26 2.77 44.04 -5.12
N ILE A 27 2.95 44.43 -6.38
CA ILE A 27 2.90 43.51 -7.52
C ILE A 27 4.02 42.46 -7.42
N ILE A 28 5.23 42.89 -7.08
CA ILE A 28 6.38 41.99 -6.90
C ILE A 28 6.13 41.01 -5.75
N ILE A 29 5.62 41.48 -4.61
CA ILE A 29 5.31 40.62 -3.44
C ILE A 29 4.26 39.56 -3.82
N ILE A 30 3.21 39.95 -4.54
CA ILE A 30 2.18 39.02 -5.00
C ILE A 30 2.79 37.97 -5.94
N CYS A 31 3.60 38.38 -6.92
CA CYS A 31 4.26 37.45 -7.84
C CYS A 31 5.18 36.46 -7.12
N VAL A 32 5.97 36.92 -6.14
CA VAL A 32 6.87 36.06 -5.35
C VAL A 32 6.08 35.08 -4.47
N SER A 33 4.99 35.54 -3.85
CA SER A 33 4.14 34.66 -3.04
C SER A 33 3.46 33.57 -3.88
N LEU A 34 3.01 33.90 -5.09
CA LEU A 34 2.40 32.94 -6.00
C LEU A 34 3.43 31.91 -6.50
N ALA A 35 4.63 32.37 -6.85
CA ALA A 35 5.72 31.50 -7.29
C ALA A 35 6.14 30.51 -6.20
N THR A 36 6.30 30.98 -4.96
CA THR A 36 6.67 30.10 -3.82
C THR A 36 5.59 29.07 -3.52
N LEU A 37 4.31 29.45 -3.59
CA LEU A 37 3.20 28.53 -3.39
C LEU A 37 3.14 27.44 -4.48
N LEU A 38 3.40 27.79 -5.74
CA LEU A 38 3.48 26.84 -6.84
C LEU A 38 4.66 25.86 -6.68
N ILE A 39 5.83 26.36 -6.30
CA ILE A 39 7.01 25.52 -6.04
C ILE A 39 6.73 24.55 -4.88
N LEU A 40 6.16 25.05 -3.78
CA LEU A 40 5.84 24.22 -2.63
C LEU A 40 4.79 23.15 -2.97
N SER A 41 3.74 23.51 -3.72
CA SER A 41 2.71 22.59 -4.18
C SER A 41 3.29 21.49 -5.08
N THR A 42 4.11 21.87 -6.08
CA THR A 42 4.75 20.89 -6.96
C THR A 42 5.72 19.98 -6.21
N PHE A 43 6.46 20.51 -5.22
CA PHE A 43 7.34 19.72 -4.36
C PHE A 43 6.54 18.69 -3.52
N ILE A 44 5.46 19.11 -2.88
CA ILE A 44 4.57 18.23 -2.10
C ILE A 44 3.96 17.15 -3.00
N LEU A 45 3.43 17.53 -4.17
CA LEU A 45 2.86 16.59 -5.14
C LEU A 45 3.91 15.61 -5.66
N PHE A 46 5.13 16.08 -5.94
CA PHE A 46 6.25 15.24 -6.33
C PHE A 46 6.62 14.26 -5.21
N TRP A 47 6.66 14.72 -3.95
CA TRP A 47 6.95 13.87 -2.79
C TRP A 47 5.90 12.78 -2.58
N ILE A 48 4.61 13.14 -2.65
CA ILE A 48 3.49 12.18 -2.57
C ILE A 48 3.55 11.17 -3.72
N LYS A 49 3.80 11.65 -4.95
CA LYS A 49 3.88 10.80 -6.15
C LYS A 49 5.11 9.89 -6.12
N SER A 50 6.23 10.37 -5.57
CA SER A 50 7.46 9.58 -5.39
C SER A 50 7.25 8.45 -4.36
N ARG A 51 6.57 8.73 -3.24
CA ARG A 51 6.15 7.67 -2.30
C ARG A 51 5.21 6.65 -2.93
N LYS A 52 4.28 7.08 -3.79
CA LYS A 52 3.38 6.16 -4.52
C LYS A 52 4.13 5.29 -5.54
N LYS A 53 5.15 5.82 -6.21
CA LYS A 53 5.99 5.06 -7.14
C LYS A 53 6.88 4.02 -6.43
N SER A 54 7.31 4.29 -5.20
CA SER A 54 8.02 3.28 -4.39
C SER A 54 7.14 2.09 -3.98
N ALA A 55 5.81 2.22 -4.05
CA ALA A 55 4.85 1.13 -3.84
C ALA A 55 4.48 0.40 -5.14
N GLN A 56 5.02 0.84 -6.28
CA GLN A 56 4.86 0.23 -7.60
C GLN A 56 6.15 -0.52 -7.97
N SER A 57 6.67 -1.33 -7.04
CA SER A 57 7.51 -2.45 -7.46
C SER A 57 6.64 -3.34 -8.35
N GLU A 58 7.19 -3.74 -9.49
CA GLU A 58 6.70 -4.78 -10.39
C GLU A 58 5.88 -5.83 -9.61
N PRO A 59 4.67 -6.23 -10.07
CA PRO A 59 3.81 -7.11 -9.30
C PRO A 59 4.57 -8.40 -9.01
N VAL A 60 5.17 -8.47 -7.82
CA VAL A 60 5.93 -9.63 -7.39
C VAL A 60 4.89 -10.71 -7.24
N ASP A 61 5.03 -11.78 -8.02
CA ASP A 61 4.18 -12.95 -7.89
C ASP A 61 4.13 -13.33 -6.40
N PRO A 62 2.96 -13.25 -5.75
CA PRO A 62 2.80 -13.47 -4.31
C PRO A 62 3.33 -14.84 -3.89
N ARG A 63 3.19 -15.84 -4.77
CA ARG A 63 3.68 -17.19 -4.57
C ARG A 63 5.19 -17.20 -4.56
N LYS A 64 5.81 -16.52 -5.54
CA LYS A 64 7.26 -16.35 -5.59
C LYS A 64 7.78 -15.63 -4.34
N ALA A 65 7.14 -14.55 -3.92
CA ALA A 65 7.51 -13.81 -2.70
C ALA A 65 7.46 -14.71 -1.45
N ALA A 66 6.40 -15.51 -1.31
CA ALA A 66 6.27 -16.44 -0.20
C ALA A 66 7.31 -17.56 -0.25
N LEU A 67 7.59 -18.11 -1.44
CA LEU A 67 8.61 -19.15 -1.60
C LEU A 67 10.00 -18.61 -1.31
N ASP A 68 10.34 -17.42 -1.81
CA ASP A 68 11.62 -16.76 -1.54
C ASP A 68 11.80 -16.53 -0.04
N HIS A 69 10.74 -16.07 0.64
CA HIS A 69 10.74 -15.89 2.09
C HIS A 69 10.94 -17.20 2.86
N LEU A 70 10.20 -18.26 2.50
CA LEU A 70 10.32 -19.57 3.15
C LEU A 70 11.65 -20.27 2.84
N HIS A 71 12.22 -20.06 1.65
CA HIS A 71 13.54 -20.56 1.29
C HIS A 71 14.64 -19.83 2.07
N ALA A 72 14.53 -18.51 2.25
CA ALA A 72 15.42 -17.76 3.12
C ALA A 72 15.31 -18.25 4.58
N LEU A 73 14.09 -18.47 5.08
CA LEU A 73 13.85 -19.05 6.40
C LEU A 73 14.52 -20.44 6.55
N LYS A 74 14.39 -21.30 5.54
CA LYS A 74 15.05 -22.62 5.50
C LYS A 74 16.58 -22.53 5.59
N GLN A 75 17.21 -21.43 5.16
CA GLN A 75 18.67 -21.27 5.28
C GLN A 75 19.10 -20.84 6.69
N ARG A 76 18.26 -20.06 7.39
CA ARG A 76 18.60 -19.46 8.69
C ARG A 76 17.95 -20.13 9.91
N TYR A 77 17.07 -21.12 9.73
CA TYR A 77 16.23 -21.68 10.80
C TYR A 77 16.99 -22.23 12.02
N ILE A 78 18.27 -22.58 11.87
CA ILE A 78 19.12 -23.08 12.95
C ILE A 78 19.41 -21.96 13.96
N ASP A 79 19.59 -20.73 13.46
CA ASP A 79 19.94 -19.56 14.25
C ASP A 79 18.71 -18.88 14.89
N LEU A 80 17.50 -19.24 14.45
CA LEU A 80 16.25 -18.70 14.96
C LEU A 80 15.69 -19.54 16.10
N SER A 81 15.00 -18.91 17.03
CA SER A 81 14.18 -19.59 18.04
C SER A 81 12.99 -20.31 17.39
N ALA A 82 12.44 -21.32 18.08
CA ALA A 82 11.25 -22.03 17.61
C ALA A 82 10.05 -21.09 17.38
N HIS A 83 9.90 -20.08 18.25
CA HIS A 83 8.90 -19.04 18.13
C HIS A 83 9.07 -18.21 16.85
N GLU A 84 10.27 -17.72 16.57
CA GLU A 84 10.54 -16.94 15.35
C GLU A 84 10.33 -17.77 14.09
N VAL A 85 10.73 -19.05 14.10
CA VAL A 85 10.46 -19.94 12.96
C VAL A 85 8.97 -20.10 12.71
N ALA A 86 8.16 -20.26 13.77
CA ALA A 86 6.71 -20.32 13.64
C ALA A 86 6.15 -19.01 13.04
N HIS A 87 6.56 -17.87 13.57
CA HIS A 87 6.10 -16.56 13.10
C HIS A 87 6.46 -16.29 11.63
N GLU A 88 7.70 -16.56 11.24
CA GLU A 88 8.18 -16.39 9.85
C GLU A 88 7.48 -17.37 8.89
N THR A 89 7.22 -18.60 9.33
CA THR A 89 6.46 -19.59 8.54
C THR A 89 5.04 -19.10 8.24
N VAL A 90 4.35 -18.59 9.27
CA VAL A 90 3.00 -18.03 9.14
C VAL A 90 3.01 -16.75 8.30
N THR A 91 4.07 -15.94 8.39
CA THR A 91 4.28 -14.75 7.55
C THR A 91 4.41 -15.11 6.08
N GLY A 92 5.24 -16.08 5.72
CA GLY A 92 5.36 -16.56 4.33
C GLY A 92 4.02 -17.08 3.79
N LEU A 93 3.30 -17.85 4.59
CA LEU A 93 1.98 -18.37 4.22
C LEU A 93 0.94 -17.26 4.02
N ARG A 94 0.97 -16.22 4.87
CA ARG A 94 0.08 -15.08 4.78
C ARG A 94 0.22 -14.33 3.46
N LEU A 95 1.44 -14.19 2.92
CA LEU A 95 1.68 -13.47 1.65
C LEU A 95 0.84 -14.02 0.50
N VAL A 96 0.76 -15.35 0.39
CA VAL A 96 -0.02 -16.01 -0.66
C VAL A 96 -1.52 -15.91 -0.40
N ILE A 97 -1.92 -16.11 0.86
CA ILE A 97 -3.34 -16.12 1.26
C ILE A 97 -3.94 -14.71 1.13
N VAL A 98 -3.25 -13.67 1.57
CA VAL A 98 -3.68 -12.27 1.39
C VAL A 98 -3.94 -11.96 -0.08
N HIS A 99 -3.02 -12.37 -0.96
CA HIS A 99 -3.16 -12.14 -2.39
C HIS A 99 -4.30 -12.97 -2.99
N ASN A 100 -4.30 -14.29 -2.80
CA ASN A 100 -5.27 -15.21 -3.41
C ASN A 100 -6.71 -14.90 -2.98
N PHE A 101 -6.90 -14.31 -1.79
CA PHE A 101 -8.22 -14.05 -1.23
C PHE A 101 -8.61 -12.57 -1.20
N GLY A 102 -7.76 -11.67 -1.73
CA GLY A 102 -8.01 -10.22 -1.74
C GLY A 102 -8.25 -9.64 -0.34
N LEU A 103 -7.70 -10.26 0.70
CA LEU A 103 -7.94 -9.88 2.09
C LEU A 103 -7.05 -8.69 2.43
N LYS A 104 -7.65 -7.53 2.69
CA LYS A 104 -6.90 -6.36 3.13
C LYS A 104 -6.31 -6.63 4.53
N SER A 105 -5.00 -6.89 4.55
CA SER A 105 -4.17 -6.96 5.75
C SER A 105 -3.98 -5.55 6.30
N LEU A 106 -5.01 -5.00 6.96
CA LEU A 106 -4.86 -3.75 7.70
C LEU A 106 -4.37 -4.10 9.10
N ASN A 107 -3.08 -3.91 9.35
CA ASN A 107 -2.40 -3.92 10.66
C ASN A 107 -2.52 -5.19 11.53
N LEU A 108 -3.08 -6.28 11.01
CA LEU A 108 -3.16 -7.53 11.77
C LEU A 108 -1.79 -8.22 11.83
N THR A 109 -1.48 -8.84 12.96
CA THR A 109 -0.42 -9.84 13.02
C THR A 109 -0.77 -11.07 12.16
N PRO A 110 0.21 -11.88 11.74
CA PRO A 110 -0.09 -13.12 11.03
C PRO A 110 -1.07 -14.03 11.78
N GLU A 111 -0.98 -14.10 13.10
CA GLU A 111 -1.81 -14.94 13.97
C GLU A 111 -3.26 -14.46 14.02
N GLU A 112 -3.46 -13.14 14.22
CA GLU A 112 -4.79 -12.54 14.19
C GLU A 112 -5.44 -12.70 12.82
N PHE A 113 -4.65 -12.60 11.75
CA PHE A 113 -5.13 -12.81 10.40
C PHE A 113 -5.71 -14.22 10.21
N PHE A 114 -4.99 -15.26 10.61
CA PHE A 114 -5.50 -16.63 10.50
C PHE A 114 -6.68 -16.91 11.41
N THR A 115 -6.76 -16.25 12.56
CA THR A 115 -7.89 -16.39 13.48
C THR A 115 -9.16 -15.77 12.90
N ILE A 116 -9.06 -14.55 12.36
CA ILE A 116 -10.19 -13.80 11.81
C ILE A 116 -10.70 -14.43 10.51
N TYR A 117 -9.79 -14.85 9.62
CA TYR A 117 -10.16 -15.34 8.31
C TYR A 117 -10.27 -16.86 8.23
N LYS A 118 -10.16 -17.59 9.36
CA LYS A 118 -10.12 -19.05 9.40
C LYS A 118 -11.25 -19.70 8.60
N GLU A 119 -12.51 -19.35 8.87
CA GLU A 119 -13.65 -19.94 8.18
C GLU A 119 -13.63 -19.67 6.68
N LYS A 120 -13.34 -18.42 6.28
CA LYS A 120 -13.30 -18.02 4.87
C LYS A 120 -12.17 -18.73 4.12
N ILE A 121 -11.01 -18.85 4.76
CA ILE A 121 -9.86 -19.63 4.27
C ILE A 121 -10.30 -21.09 4.10
N MET A 122 -10.88 -21.70 5.13
CA MET A 122 -11.32 -23.10 5.10
C MET A 122 -12.42 -23.37 4.06
N GLN A 123 -13.32 -22.44 3.77
CA GLN A 123 -14.37 -22.65 2.75
C GLN A 123 -13.81 -22.69 1.33
N MET A 124 -12.65 -22.07 1.09
CA MET A 124 -12.05 -21.92 -0.23
C MET A 124 -11.10 -23.03 -0.64
N PHE A 125 -10.74 -23.92 0.29
CA PHE A 125 -9.84 -25.05 0.04
C PHE A 125 -10.60 -26.34 -0.21
N SER A 126 -9.98 -27.27 -0.93
CA SER A 126 -10.41 -28.67 -0.96
C SER A 126 -10.24 -29.28 0.44
N ASN A 127 -10.94 -30.38 0.77
CA ASN A 127 -10.76 -31.02 2.08
C ASN A 127 -9.30 -31.43 2.34
N GLU A 128 -8.59 -31.89 1.31
CA GLU A 128 -7.17 -32.24 1.39
C GLU A 128 -6.28 -31.02 1.69
N ASP A 129 -6.52 -29.89 1.04
CA ASP A 129 -5.75 -28.67 1.26
C ASP A 129 -6.04 -28.04 2.63
N LYS A 130 -7.28 -28.16 3.13
CA LYS A 130 -7.65 -27.75 4.49
C LYS A 130 -6.85 -28.52 5.52
N GLU A 131 -6.79 -29.84 5.39
CA GLU A 131 -6.05 -30.69 6.32
C GLU A 131 -4.55 -30.35 6.32
N ARG A 132 -3.96 -30.12 5.14
CA ARG A 132 -2.56 -29.70 5.01
C ARG A 132 -2.31 -28.34 5.68
N LEU A 133 -3.20 -27.38 5.45
CA LEU A 133 -3.11 -26.05 6.05
C LEU A 133 -3.26 -26.11 7.58
N LEU A 134 -4.24 -26.86 8.09
CA LEU A 134 -4.42 -27.06 9.52
C LEU A 134 -3.21 -27.74 10.14
N PHE A 135 -2.64 -28.76 9.49
CA PHE A 135 -1.42 -29.43 9.96
C PHE A 135 -0.27 -28.44 10.11
N ILE A 136 -0.08 -27.54 9.13
CA ILE A 136 0.97 -26.50 9.18
C ILE A 136 0.69 -25.53 10.32
N LEU A 137 -0.55 -25.04 10.47
CA LEU A 137 -0.91 -24.10 11.53
C LEU A 137 -0.74 -24.71 12.92
N HIS A 138 -1.13 -25.98 13.12
CA HIS A 138 -0.90 -26.70 14.37
C HIS A 138 0.60 -26.92 14.65
N GLY A 139 1.41 -27.16 13.60
CA GLY A 139 2.86 -27.23 13.73
C GLY A 139 3.46 -25.89 14.16
N CYS A 140 3.01 -24.78 13.58
CA CYS A 140 3.43 -23.44 13.98
C CYS A 140 3.04 -23.14 15.43
N ASP A 141 1.81 -23.49 15.83
CA ASP A 141 1.35 -23.28 17.20
C ASP A 141 2.15 -24.11 18.22
N ARG A 142 2.49 -25.36 17.88
CA ARG A 142 3.37 -26.18 18.73
C ARG A 142 4.76 -25.56 18.88
N LEU A 143 5.37 -25.10 17.78
CA LEU A 143 6.68 -24.46 17.80
C LEU A 143 6.68 -23.15 18.59
N ARG A 144 5.58 -22.40 18.57
CA ARG A 144 5.40 -21.15 19.31
C ARG A 144 5.54 -21.34 20.83
N PHE A 145 5.05 -22.48 21.34
CA PHE A 145 5.12 -22.82 22.75
C PHE A 145 6.27 -23.78 23.10
N ALA A 146 7.13 -24.10 22.13
CA ALA A 146 8.28 -24.95 22.38
C ALA A 146 9.33 -24.19 23.21
N PRO A 147 10.10 -24.89 24.07
CA PRO A 147 11.21 -24.28 24.79
C PRO A 147 12.24 -23.67 23.83
N GLU A 148 12.84 -22.53 24.20
CA GLU A 148 13.85 -21.86 23.36
C GLU A 148 15.04 -22.76 23.00
N LYS A 149 15.47 -23.62 23.94
CA LYS A 149 16.55 -24.60 23.76
C LYS A 149 16.06 -25.94 23.23
N GLY A 150 14.89 -25.98 22.60
CA GLY A 150 14.32 -27.19 22.00
C GLY A 150 15.07 -27.62 20.74
N ASP A 151 15.01 -28.92 20.45
CA ASP A 151 15.64 -29.54 19.28
C ASP A 151 15.18 -28.88 17.95
N PRO A 152 16.09 -28.39 17.09
CA PRO A 152 15.75 -27.81 15.80
C PRO A 152 15.20 -28.84 14.79
N SER A 153 15.28 -30.14 15.08
CA SER A 153 14.82 -31.21 14.18
C SER A 153 13.34 -31.11 13.80
N GLU A 154 12.49 -30.52 14.65
CA GLU A 154 11.07 -30.30 14.34
C GLU A 154 10.80 -29.10 13.43
N ARG A 155 11.77 -28.19 13.28
CA ARG A 155 11.60 -26.91 12.57
C ARG A 155 11.68 -27.08 11.06
N LEU A 156 12.67 -27.83 10.58
CA LEU A 156 12.90 -28.04 9.15
C LEU A 156 11.72 -28.74 8.45
N PRO A 157 11.13 -29.83 8.98
CA PRO A 157 9.98 -30.49 8.35
C PRO A 157 8.77 -29.57 8.22
N LEU A 158 8.58 -28.65 9.17
CA LEU A 158 7.47 -27.68 9.10
C LEU A 158 7.66 -26.69 7.96
N ILE A 159 8.87 -26.14 7.83
CA ILE A 159 9.21 -25.21 6.74
C ILE A 159 9.04 -25.89 5.38
N GLU A 160 9.52 -27.13 5.24
CA GLU A 160 9.40 -27.89 3.98
C GLU A 160 7.96 -28.21 3.62
N LYS A 161 7.13 -28.61 4.58
CA LYS A 161 5.69 -28.79 4.37
C LYS A 161 5.00 -27.51 3.92
N THR A 162 5.39 -26.37 4.49
CA THR A 162 4.85 -25.06 4.12
C THR A 162 5.27 -24.66 2.71
N ILE A 163 6.54 -24.87 2.34
CA ILE A 163 7.03 -24.66 0.96
C ILE A 163 6.23 -25.53 -0.02
N HIS A 164 6.05 -26.81 0.31
CA HIS A 164 5.29 -27.74 -0.53
C HIS A 164 3.84 -27.29 -0.68
N PHE A 165 3.19 -26.85 0.41
CA PHE A 165 1.83 -26.32 0.36
C PHE A 165 1.72 -25.09 -0.54
N VAL A 166 2.61 -24.10 -0.38
CA VAL A 166 2.62 -22.87 -1.19
C VAL A 166 2.82 -23.16 -2.68
N ARG A 167 3.59 -24.19 -3.05
CA ARG A 167 3.76 -24.57 -4.47
C ARG A 167 2.48 -25.10 -5.12
N HIS A 168 1.64 -25.78 -4.33
CA HIS A 168 0.46 -26.50 -4.84
C HIS A 168 -0.87 -25.80 -4.52
N ILE A 169 -0.83 -24.71 -3.77
CA ILE A 169 -2.02 -23.92 -3.47
C ILE A 169 -2.66 -23.40 -4.78
N PRO A 170 -4.00 -23.40 -4.91
CA PRO A 170 -4.66 -22.82 -6.08
C PRO A 170 -4.43 -21.31 -6.15
N ASN A 171 -4.20 -20.78 -7.36
CA ASN A 171 -4.00 -19.34 -7.61
C ASN A 171 -5.30 -18.52 -7.59
N GLU A 172 -6.46 -19.17 -7.77
CA GLU A 172 -7.77 -18.53 -7.82
C GLU A 172 -8.67 -19.04 -6.70
N PRO A 173 -9.47 -18.16 -6.07
CA PRO A 173 -10.54 -18.61 -5.19
C PRO A 173 -11.58 -19.38 -6.03
N LEU A 174 -11.96 -20.58 -5.57
CA LEU A 174 -12.92 -21.48 -6.24
C LEU A 174 -14.36 -20.92 -6.43
N VAL A 175 -14.58 -19.62 -6.26
CA VAL A 175 -15.92 -18.98 -6.20
C VAL A 175 -16.30 -18.23 -7.49
N SER A 176 -15.51 -18.31 -8.56
CA SER A 176 -15.82 -17.66 -9.84
C SER A 176 -16.75 -18.45 -10.78
N SER A 177 -17.19 -19.67 -10.44
CA SER A 177 -17.89 -20.56 -11.40
C SER A 177 -19.41 -20.72 -11.23
N THR A 178 -20.08 -19.96 -10.36
CA THR A 178 -21.52 -20.23 -10.06
C THR A 178 -22.48 -19.05 -10.21
N ASN A 179 -22.27 -18.12 -11.15
CA ASN A 179 -23.24 -17.03 -11.40
C ASN A 179 -23.60 -16.73 -12.85
N ASN A 180 -23.36 -17.64 -13.81
CA ASN A 180 -23.77 -17.44 -15.22
C ASN A 180 -24.65 -18.58 -15.77
N ALA A 181 -25.64 -19.05 -15.01
CA ALA A 181 -26.58 -20.08 -15.50
C ALA A 181 -28.07 -19.71 -15.43
N ASN A 182 -28.44 -18.46 -15.10
CA ASN A 182 -29.84 -18.02 -15.13
C ASN A 182 -29.99 -16.77 -15.99
N SER A 183 -29.87 -16.89 -17.32
CA SER A 183 -30.34 -15.87 -18.28
C SER A 183 -30.48 -16.44 -19.69
N THR A 184 -31.34 -17.44 -19.87
CA THR A 184 -32.04 -17.76 -21.14
C THR A 184 -33.05 -18.85 -20.74
N THR A 185 -34.37 -18.67 -20.80
CA THR A 185 -35.19 -18.25 -21.94
C THR A 185 -36.50 -17.65 -21.44
N ALA A 186 -36.85 -16.49 -21.99
CA ALA A 186 -38.23 -16.07 -22.16
C ALA A 186 -38.84 -16.79 -23.37
#